data_AF-A0A940LVR6-F1
#
_entry.id   AF-A0A940LVR6-F1
#
_cell.length_a   1.000
_cell.length_b   1.000
_cell.length_c   1.000
_cell.angle_alpha   90.00
_cell.angle_beta   90.00
_cell.angle_gamma   90.00
#
_symmetry.space_group_name_H-M   'P 1'
#
loop_
_entity.id
_entity.type
_entity.pdbx_description
1 polymer ?
#
loop_
_entity_poly.entity_id
_entity_poly.type
_entity_poly.pdbx_seq_one_letter_code
_entity_poly.pdbx_strand_id
1 'polypeptide(L)'
;AMLAGEDLAPVFTTRVERTVRMVRVGEALIEAALDRGELSADGRRAAVCELELELKAGEPGALFDLARQLSRNVPLRLSLISKAERGYGLAAGVDTPAPRRQAATLDPRATVGEALQALGQAGLTHLCAGLEALRERPEPDAVHQARVATRRLRALLKIFKPLTQDEAAQRLDAELDWLAAEFDAARDLD
;
A
#
# COMPACT_ATOMS: atom_id res chain seq x y z
N ALA A 1 1.40 -29.08 -3.33
CA ALA A 1 -0.01 -28.84 -2.96
C ALA A 1 -0.02 -28.27 -1.56
N MET A 2 -0.62 -27.09 -1.33
CA MET A 2 -0.50 -26.36 -0.04
C MET A 2 -1.24 -26.99 1.15
N LEU A 3 -2.04 -28.02 0.92
CA LEU A 3 -2.73 -28.80 1.95
C LEU A 3 -2.52 -30.26 1.58
N ALA A 4 -1.78 -31.00 2.40
CA ALA A 4 -1.39 -32.39 2.11
C ALA A 4 -2.55 -33.38 2.29
N GLY A 5 -3.74 -33.05 1.77
CA GLY A 5 -4.97 -33.86 1.90
C GLY A 5 -5.76 -33.63 3.20
N GLU A 6 -5.47 -32.58 3.95
CA GLU A 6 -6.26 -32.19 5.14
C GLU A 6 -7.53 -31.42 4.75
N ASP A 7 -8.56 -31.56 5.58
CA ASP A 7 -9.83 -30.85 5.43
C ASP A 7 -9.67 -29.35 5.72
N LEU A 8 -10.38 -28.52 4.94
CA LEU A 8 -10.41 -27.08 5.15
C LEU A 8 -11.18 -26.72 6.43
N ALA A 9 -10.55 -25.93 7.30
CA ALA A 9 -11.20 -25.34 8.47
C ALA A 9 -11.26 -23.80 8.36
N PRO A 10 -12.30 -23.15 8.90
CA PRO A 10 -12.36 -21.68 8.95
C PRO A 10 -11.23 -21.10 9.82
N VAL A 11 -10.44 -20.19 9.25
CA VAL A 11 -9.36 -19.48 9.98
C VAL A 11 -9.83 -18.11 10.48
N PHE A 12 -10.57 -17.39 9.64
CA PHE A 12 -11.20 -16.11 9.96
C PHE A 12 -12.46 -15.93 9.10
N THR A 13 -13.28 -14.93 9.42
CA THR A 13 -14.46 -14.55 8.64
C THR A 13 -14.41 -13.06 8.33
N THR A 14 -14.85 -12.69 7.13
CA THR A 14 -15.09 -11.31 6.71
C THR A 14 -16.59 -11.10 6.54
N ARG A 15 -17.19 -10.18 7.30
CA ARG A 15 -18.60 -9.83 7.17
C ARG A 15 -18.73 -8.34 6.89
N VAL A 16 -19.12 -8.00 5.66
CA VAL A 16 -19.25 -6.61 5.20
C VAL A 16 -20.55 -6.38 4.46
N GLU A 17 -21.09 -5.17 4.59
CA GLU A 17 -22.04 -4.60 3.66
C GLU A 17 -21.25 -3.93 2.52
N ARG A 18 -21.48 -4.38 1.29
CA ARG A 18 -20.80 -3.88 0.08
C ARG A 18 -21.75 -3.01 -0.73
N THR A 19 -21.38 -1.75 -0.94
CA THR A 19 -22.07 -0.85 -1.87
C THR A 19 -21.24 -0.69 -3.15
N VAL A 20 -21.78 -1.10 -4.29
CA VAL A 20 -21.09 -1.05 -5.59
C VAL A 20 -21.62 0.08 -6.46
N ARG A 21 -20.73 0.81 -7.14
CA ARG A 21 -21.06 1.76 -8.20
C ARG A 21 -20.14 1.57 -9.39
N MET A 22 -20.71 1.54 -10.59
CA MET A 22 -19.95 1.60 -11.83
C MET A 22 -19.68 3.07 -12.16
N VAL A 23 -18.41 3.43 -12.26
CA VAL A 23 -17.93 4.79 -12.52
C VAL A 23 -17.21 4.81 -13.87
N ARG A 24 -17.55 5.78 -14.71
CA ARG A 24 -16.88 6.01 -15.99
C ARG A 24 -15.90 7.17 -15.84
N VAL A 25 -14.64 6.97 -16.24
CA VAL A 25 -13.59 7.99 -16.25
C VAL A 25 -12.94 7.99 -17.62
N GLY A 26 -13.31 8.97 -18.46
CA GLY A 26 -13.01 8.90 -19.90
C GLY A 26 -13.61 7.63 -20.52
N GLU A 27 -12.77 6.84 -21.18
CA GLU A 27 -13.14 5.55 -21.77
C GLU A 27 -13.09 4.37 -20.76
N ALA A 28 -12.54 4.59 -19.56
CA ALA A 28 -12.41 3.53 -18.57
C ALA A 28 -13.72 3.28 -17.82
N LEU A 29 -13.95 2.01 -17.48
CA LEU A 29 -15.03 1.55 -16.63
C LEU A 29 -14.44 0.96 -15.35
N ILE A 30 -14.80 1.56 -14.20
CA ILE A 30 -14.26 1.21 -12.88
C ILE A 30 -15.42 0.79 -11.98
N GLU A 31 -15.30 -0.34 -11.30
CA GLU A 31 -16.16 -0.72 -10.20
C GLU A 31 -15.61 -0.11 -8.91
N ALA A 32 -16.38 0.77 -8.27
CA ALA A 32 -16.09 1.31 -6.95
C ALA A 32 -16.93 0.55 -5.91
N ALA A 33 -16.28 -0.24 -5.06
CA ALA A 33 -16.92 -1.02 -4.01
C ALA A 33 -16.53 -0.48 -2.62
N LEU A 34 -17.52 0.09 -1.92
CA LEU A 34 -17.37 0.51 -0.53
C LEU A 34 -17.81 -0.63 0.39
N ASP A 35 -16.86 -1.15 1.17
CA ASP A 35 -17.09 -2.21 2.14
C ASP A 35 -17.08 -1.64 3.56
N ARG A 36 -18.13 -1.94 4.34
CA ARG A 36 -18.24 -1.59 5.76
C ARG A 36 -18.64 -2.81 6.58
N GLY A 37 -17.90 -3.12 7.64
CA GLY A 37 -18.20 -4.27 8.49
C GLY A 37 -17.03 -4.67 9.39
N GLU A 38 -16.80 -5.97 9.56
CA GLU A 38 -15.76 -6.50 10.43
C GLU A 38 -15.11 -7.80 9.91
N LEU A 39 -13.86 -8.00 10.33
CA LEU A 39 -13.16 -9.28 10.32
C LEU A 39 -13.28 -9.91 11.71
N SER A 40 -13.39 -11.24 11.79
CA SER A 40 -13.40 -11.97 13.05
C SER A 40 -12.55 -13.24 12.98
N ALA A 41 -11.72 -13.49 14.00
CA ALA A 41 -10.91 -14.70 14.13
C ALA A 41 -10.65 -15.02 15.61
N ASP A 42 -11.03 -16.22 16.06
CA ASP A 42 -10.80 -16.71 17.43
C ASP A 42 -11.16 -15.67 18.52
N GLY A 43 -12.40 -15.18 18.48
CA GLY A 43 -12.91 -14.16 19.42
C GLY A 43 -12.41 -12.72 19.18
N ARG A 44 -11.35 -12.51 18.40
CA ARG A 44 -10.85 -11.18 18.01
C ARG A 44 -11.63 -10.61 16.84
N ARG A 45 -11.69 -9.28 16.77
CA ARG A 45 -12.40 -8.54 15.72
C ARG A 45 -11.62 -7.32 15.25
N ALA A 46 -11.77 -6.96 13.98
CA ALA A 46 -11.22 -5.73 13.41
C ALA A 46 -12.21 -5.07 12.44
N ALA A 47 -12.42 -3.77 12.55
CA ALA A 47 -13.35 -3.05 11.69
C ALA A 47 -12.87 -2.96 10.24
N VAL A 48 -13.78 -3.05 9.28
CA VAL A 48 -13.55 -2.85 7.85
C VAL A 48 -14.29 -1.60 7.41
N CYS A 49 -13.55 -0.67 6.80
CA CYS A 49 -14.11 0.51 6.12
C CYS A 49 -13.14 0.87 5.00
N GLU A 50 -13.40 0.38 3.80
CA GLU A 50 -12.48 0.51 2.67
C GLU A 50 -13.21 0.68 1.35
N LEU A 51 -12.58 1.42 0.44
CA LEU A 51 -13.05 1.62 -0.93
C LEU A 51 -12.10 0.89 -1.88
N GLU A 52 -12.60 -0.11 -2.57
CA GLU A 52 -11.89 -0.82 -3.63
C GLU A 52 -12.25 -0.20 -4.98
N LEU A 53 -11.24 0.09 -5.80
CA LEU A 53 -11.41 0.52 -7.18
C LEU A 53 -10.88 -0.59 -8.11
N GLU A 54 -11.77 -1.26 -8.82
CA GLU A 54 -11.42 -2.34 -9.73
C GLU A 54 -11.65 -1.91 -11.18
N LEU A 55 -10.60 -2.00 -12.01
CA LEU A 55 -10.70 -1.67 -13.42
C LEU A 55 -11.40 -2.81 -14.17
N LYS A 56 -12.54 -2.53 -14.78
CA LYS A 56 -13.26 -3.49 -15.63
C LYS A 56 -12.90 -3.34 -17.11
N ALA A 57 -12.60 -2.12 -17.56
CA ALA A 57 -12.13 -1.83 -18.91
C ALA A 57 -11.39 -0.49 -18.98
N GLY A 58 -10.50 -0.33 -19.95
CA GLY A 58 -9.71 0.89 -20.18
C GLY A 58 -8.29 0.82 -19.62
N GLU A 59 -7.65 1.98 -19.48
CA GLU A 59 -6.25 2.07 -19.04
C GLU A 59 -6.13 2.18 -17.50
N PRO A 60 -5.16 1.50 -16.87
CA PRO A 60 -4.95 1.55 -15.42
C PRO A 60 -4.74 2.95 -14.84
N GLY A 61 -4.25 3.90 -15.63
CA GLY A 61 -4.10 5.31 -15.22
C GLY A 61 -5.40 5.92 -14.68
N ALA A 62 -6.55 5.49 -15.21
CA ALA A 62 -7.87 5.99 -14.79
C ALA A 62 -8.19 5.65 -13.32
N LEU A 63 -7.64 4.56 -12.76
CA LEU A 63 -7.78 4.25 -11.33
C LEU A 63 -7.15 5.34 -10.47
N PHE A 64 -5.95 5.79 -10.85
CA PHE A 64 -5.23 6.86 -10.14
C PHE A 64 -5.89 8.22 -10.34
N ASP A 65 -6.48 8.48 -11.51
CA ASP A 65 -7.28 9.68 -11.74
C ASP A 65 -8.49 9.74 -10.82
N LEU A 66 -9.25 8.64 -10.73
CA LEU A 66 -10.40 8.55 -9.84
C LEU A 66 -9.98 8.65 -8.37
N ALA A 67 -8.93 7.93 -7.96
CA ALA A 67 -8.41 7.98 -6.59
C ALA A 67 -8.00 9.41 -6.18
N ARG A 68 -7.34 10.17 -7.07
CA ARG A 68 -6.96 11.57 -6.83
C ARG A 68 -8.16 12.52 -6.74
N GLN A 69 -9.23 12.25 -7.50
CA GLN A 69 -10.45 13.04 -7.42
C GLN A 69 -11.19 12.78 -6.10
N LEU A 70 -11.26 11.51 -5.68
CA LEU A 70 -11.90 11.13 -4.43
C LEU A 70 -11.14 11.63 -3.20
N SER A 71 -9.80 11.54 -3.20
CA SER A 71 -8.97 11.95 -2.06
C SER A 71 -9.04 13.46 -1.75
N ARG A 72 -9.50 14.29 -2.70
CA ARG A 72 -9.76 15.72 -2.46
C ARG A 72 -10.99 15.98 -1.60
N ASN A 73 -11.94 15.04 -1.56
CA ASN A 73 -13.25 15.22 -0.93
C ASN A 73 -13.46 14.31 0.28
N VAL A 74 -12.72 13.21 0.37
CA VAL A 74 -12.86 12.19 1.40
C VAL A 74 -11.46 11.81 1.90
N PRO A 75 -11.26 11.60 3.21
CA PRO A 75 -9.97 11.18 3.78
C PRO A 75 -9.66 9.72 3.39
N LEU A 76 -9.20 9.53 2.16
CA LEU A 76 -8.75 8.25 1.65
C LEU A 76 -7.25 8.11 1.82
N ARG A 77 -6.83 6.87 2.03
CA ARG A 77 -5.42 6.48 2.09
C ARG A 77 -5.24 5.17 1.32
N LEU A 78 -4.10 5.02 0.68
CA LEU A 78 -3.76 3.78 0.00
C LEU A 78 -3.39 2.73 1.06
N SER A 79 -3.99 1.55 0.95
CA SER A 79 -3.57 0.38 1.73
C SER A 79 -3.15 -0.72 0.77
N LEU A 80 -2.04 -1.39 1.10
CA LEU A 80 -1.51 -2.53 0.34
C LEU A 80 -1.81 -3.87 1.01
N ILE A 81 -2.62 -3.85 2.07
CA ILE A 81 -2.93 -5.03 2.87
C ILE A 81 -4.36 -5.47 2.53
N SER A 82 -4.49 -6.66 1.98
CA SER A 82 -5.80 -7.24 1.67
C SER A 82 -6.59 -7.57 2.94
N LYS A 83 -7.92 -7.66 2.82
CA LYS A 83 -8.79 -8.20 3.90
C LYS A 83 -8.33 -9.58 4.36
N ALA A 84 -7.81 -10.40 3.45
CA ALA A 84 -7.31 -11.73 3.78
C ALA A 84 -6.03 -11.67 4.63
N GLU A 85 -5.05 -10.83 4.26
CA GLU A 85 -3.86 -10.61 5.08
C GLU A 85 -4.21 -10.05 6.46
N ARG A 86 -5.19 -9.13 6.53
CA ARG A 86 -5.75 -8.65 7.79
C ARG A 86 -6.40 -9.77 8.60
N GLY A 87 -7.18 -10.64 7.96
CA GLY A 87 -7.82 -11.79 8.60
C GLY A 87 -6.83 -12.82 9.15
N TYR A 88 -5.79 -13.16 8.38
CA TYR A 88 -4.72 -14.04 8.85
C TYR A 88 -3.89 -13.40 9.97
N GLY A 89 -3.59 -12.10 9.89
CA GLY A 89 -2.97 -11.36 10.98
C GLY A 89 -3.80 -11.44 12.26
N LEU A 90 -5.10 -11.18 12.15
CA LEU A 90 -6.05 -11.27 13.26
C LEU A 90 -6.07 -12.68 13.87
N ALA A 91 -6.10 -13.73 13.06
CA ALA A 91 -6.03 -15.12 13.51
C ALA A 91 -4.69 -15.47 14.20
N ALA A 92 -3.60 -14.85 13.77
CA ALA A 92 -2.28 -15.00 14.37
C ALA A 92 -2.05 -14.11 15.62
N GLY A 93 -3.02 -13.26 16.00
CA GLY A 93 -2.86 -12.32 17.10
C GLY A 93 -2.02 -11.11 16.81
N VAL A 94 -1.95 -10.75 15.53
CA VAL A 94 -1.31 -9.53 15.05
C VAL A 94 -2.42 -8.52 14.75
N ASP A 95 -2.57 -7.52 15.61
CA ASP A 95 -3.61 -6.48 15.49
C ASP A 95 -3.49 -5.70 14.18
N THR A 96 -2.26 -5.48 13.71
CA THR A 96 -1.96 -4.76 12.47
C THR A 96 -0.91 -5.54 11.68
N PRO A 97 -1.31 -6.31 10.65
CA PRO A 97 -0.34 -6.93 9.77
C PRO A 97 0.39 -5.84 9.00
N ALA A 98 1.72 -5.89 8.98
CA ALA A 98 2.47 -5.10 8.03
C ALA A 98 2.29 -5.68 6.62
N PRO A 99 2.28 -4.86 5.56
CA PRO A 99 2.43 -5.36 4.20
C PRO A 99 3.65 -6.28 4.14
N ARG A 100 3.51 -7.43 3.46
CA ARG A 100 4.63 -8.36 3.31
C ARG A 100 5.80 -7.63 2.66
N ARG A 101 6.89 -7.47 3.41
CA ARG A 101 8.15 -6.93 2.89
C ARG A 101 8.65 -7.88 1.80
N GLN A 102 8.49 -7.49 0.54
CA GLN A 102 9.09 -8.19 -0.57
C GLN A 102 10.45 -7.57 -0.85
N ALA A 103 11.50 -8.37 -0.71
CA ALA A 103 12.78 -8.02 -1.28
C ALA A 103 12.62 -7.97 -2.81
N ALA A 104 13.19 -6.95 -3.44
CA ALA A 104 13.26 -6.91 -4.89
C ALA A 104 14.06 -8.15 -5.36
N THR A 105 13.42 -9.00 -6.16
CA THR A 105 14.13 -10.08 -6.84
C THR A 105 14.55 -9.54 -8.19
N LEU A 106 15.86 -9.46 -8.42
CA LEU A 106 16.41 -8.99 -9.69
C LEU A 106 16.81 -10.21 -10.52
N ASP A 107 16.21 -10.34 -11.71
CA ASP A 107 16.71 -11.26 -12.72
C ASP A 107 18.07 -10.72 -13.23
N PRO A 108 19.13 -11.53 -13.27
CA PRO A 108 20.41 -11.14 -13.88
C PRO A 108 20.32 -10.64 -15.33
N ARG A 109 19.22 -10.94 -16.03
CA ARG A 109 18.92 -10.50 -17.39
C ARG A 109 18.02 -9.27 -17.46
N ALA A 110 17.56 -8.76 -16.33
CA ALA A 110 16.70 -7.58 -16.28
C ALA A 110 17.41 -6.37 -16.91
N THR A 111 16.66 -5.60 -17.67
CA THR A 111 17.06 -4.28 -18.11
C THR A 111 17.19 -3.33 -16.90
N VAL A 112 17.90 -2.22 -17.09
CA VAL A 112 18.03 -1.19 -16.06
C VAL A 112 16.65 -0.62 -15.66
N GLY A 113 15.71 -0.51 -16.60
CA GLY A 113 14.34 -0.06 -16.34
C GLY A 113 13.55 -1.05 -15.49
N GLU A 114 13.64 -2.35 -15.78
CA GLU A 114 12.99 -3.40 -14.98
C GLU A 114 13.57 -3.47 -13.56
N ALA A 115 14.89 -3.29 -13.43
CA ALA A 115 15.53 -3.22 -12.12
C ALA A 115 15.03 -2.00 -11.30
N LEU A 116 14.89 -0.83 -11.93
CA LEU A 116 14.30 0.36 -11.31
C LEU A 116 12.87 0.09 -10.84
N GLN A 117 12.04 -0.54 -11.66
CA GLN A 117 10.66 -0.89 -11.32
C GLN A 117 10.60 -1.86 -10.12
N ALA A 118 11.39 -2.93 -10.14
CA ALA A 118 11.41 -3.92 -9.06
C ALA A 118 11.86 -3.32 -7.72
N LEU A 119 12.95 -2.54 -7.73
CA LEU A 119 13.45 -1.83 -6.55
C LEU A 119 12.47 -0.75 -6.08
N GLY A 120 11.84 -0.04 -7.00
CA GLY A 120 10.85 0.99 -6.73
C GLY A 120 9.60 0.41 -6.06
N GLN A 121 9.09 -0.71 -6.57
CA GLN A 121 7.95 -1.41 -5.99
C GLN A 121 8.25 -1.89 -4.56
N ALA A 122 9.42 -2.49 -4.34
CA ALA A 122 9.86 -2.91 -3.01
C ALA A 122 9.99 -1.70 -2.05
N GLY A 123 10.58 -0.60 -2.52
CA GLY A 123 10.70 0.65 -1.75
C GLY A 123 9.35 1.26 -1.39
N LEU A 124 8.41 1.33 -2.34
CA LEU A 124 7.08 1.87 -2.14
C LEU A 124 6.28 1.00 -1.16
N THR A 125 6.38 -0.32 -1.29
CA THR A 125 5.75 -1.26 -0.36
C THR A 125 6.25 -1.03 1.06
N HIS A 126 7.56 -0.83 1.23
CA HIS A 126 8.14 -0.54 2.54
C HIS A 126 7.70 0.82 3.10
N LEU A 127 7.60 1.85 2.25
CA LEU A 127 7.10 3.15 2.68
C LEU A 127 5.65 3.07 3.13
N CYS A 128 4.76 2.46 2.34
CA CYS A 128 3.36 2.26 2.71
C CYS A 128 3.22 1.46 4.01
N ALA A 129 4.05 0.43 4.21
CA ALA A 129 4.11 -0.33 5.46
C ALA A 129 4.48 0.54 6.67
N GLY A 130 5.52 1.37 6.52
CA GLY A 130 5.96 2.28 7.59
C GLY A 130 4.89 3.32 7.94
N LEU A 131 4.22 3.89 6.93
CA LEU A 131 3.13 4.86 7.13
C LEU A 131 1.91 4.24 7.82
N GLU A 132 1.54 3.00 7.46
CA GLU A 132 0.48 2.24 8.15
C GLU A 132 0.84 2.00 9.62
N ALA A 133 2.06 1.53 9.89
CA ALA A 133 2.53 1.26 11.25
C ALA A 133 2.52 2.52 12.12
N LEU A 134 3.04 3.63 11.58
CA LEU A 134 3.08 4.92 12.27
C LEU A 134 1.69 5.42 12.68
N ARG A 135 0.69 5.19 11.83
CA ARG A 135 -0.69 5.61 12.10
C ARG A 135 -1.36 4.79 13.20
N GLU A 136 -1.08 3.50 13.24
CA GLU A 136 -1.63 2.60 14.27
C GLU A 136 -0.92 2.78 15.62
N ARG A 137 0.42 2.91 15.59
CA ARG A 137 1.25 3.13 16.77
C ARG A 137 2.38 4.12 16.44
N PRO A 138 2.24 5.41 16.81
CA PRO A 138 3.25 6.43 16.53
C PRO A 138 4.43 6.32 17.49
N GLU A 139 5.22 5.26 17.34
CA GLU A 139 6.40 4.97 18.16
C GLU A 139 7.70 5.33 17.41
N PRO A 140 8.82 5.59 18.12
CA PRO A 140 10.08 6.00 17.50
C PRO A 140 10.60 5.04 16.41
N ASP A 141 10.41 3.72 16.57
CA ASP A 141 10.80 2.76 15.53
C ASP A 141 9.94 2.91 14.27
N ALA A 142 8.63 3.15 14.38
CA ALA A 142 7.76 3.34 13.23
C ALA A 142 8.15 4.60 12.42
N VAL A 143 8.46 5.71 13.12
CA VAL A 143 9.02 6.92 12.51
C VAL A 143 10.34 6.61 11.81
N HIS A 144 11.23 5.87 12.49
CA HIS A 144 12.52 5.47 11.93
C HIS A 144 12.38 4.66 10.64
N GLN A 145 11.50 3.64 10.63
CA GLN A 145 11.28 2.79 9.45
C GLN A 145 10.70 3.59 8.27
N ALA A 146 9.69 4.43 8.50
CA ALA A 146 9.08 5.26 7.46
C ALA A 146 10.09 6.24 6.83
N ARG A 147 10.94 6.84 7.68
CA ARG A 147 12.03 7.71 7.23
C ARG A 147 13.11 6.96 6.44
N VAL A 148 13.49 5.76 6.88
CA VAL A 148 14.44 4.90 6.14
C VAL A 148 13.87 4.54 4.77
N ALA A 149 12.59 4.17 4.68
CA ALA A 149 11.94 3.83 3.42
C ALA A 149 11.88 5.03 2.46
N THR A 150 11.52 6.22 2.96
CA THR A 150 11.50 7.47 2.19
C THR A 150 12.87 7.79 1.60
N ARG A 151 13.92 7.76 2.43
CA ARG A 151 15.30 8.01 1.97
C ARG A 151 15.78 6.99 0.96
N ARG A 152 15.40 5.72 1.10
CA ARG A 152 15.73 4.66 0.13
C ARG A 152 15.10 4.91 -1.24
N LEU A 153 13.84 5.33 -1.29
CA LEU A 153 13.19 5.69 -2.55
C LEU A 153 13.86 6.89 -3.22
N ARG A 154 14.24 7.92 -2.46
CA ARG A 154 15.01 9.06 -3.00
C ARG A 154 16.39 8.66 -3.51
N ALA A 155 17.10 7.82 -2.76
CA ALA A 155 18.39 7.29 -3.19
C ALA A 155 18.26 6.49 -4.50
N LEU A 156 17.17 5.73 -4.66
CA LEU A 156 16.87 5.01 -5.88
C LEU A 156 16.76 5.95 -7.10
N LEU A 157 16.01 7.04 -6.98
CA LEU A 157 15.93 8.06 -8.05
C LEU A 157 17.32 8.63 -8.40
N LYS A 158 18.20 8.81 -7.41
CA LYS A 158 19.57 9.30 -7.64
C LYS A 158 20.48 8.26 -8.31
N ILE A 159 20.36 6.99 -7.94
CA ILE A 159 21.14 5.89 -8.55
C ILE A 159 20.75 5.71 -10.01
N PHE A 160 19.45 5.79 -10.30
CA PHE A 160 18.90 5.64 -11.65
C PHE A 160 18.71 6.97 -12.37
N LYS A 161 19.48 8.01 -11.99
CA LYS A 161 19.37 9.38 -12.52
C LYS A 161 19.24 9.46 -14.05
N PRO A 162 19.94 8.67 -14.88
CA PRO A 162 19.75 8.73 -16.34
C PRO A 162 18.33 8.39 -16.82
N LEU A 163 17.56 7.62 -16.03
CA LEU A 163 16.19 7.21 -16.34
C LEU A 163 15.12 8.02 -15.61
N THR A 164 15.50 8.86 -14.65
CA THR A 164 14.57 9.58 -13.77
C THR A 164 14.73 11.10 -13.88
N GLN A 165 14.88 11.60 -15.10
CA GLN A 165 15.05 13.04 -15.38
C GLN A 165 13.77 13.73 -15.81
N ASP A 166 12.69 12.96 -16.03
CA ASP A 166 11.41 13.51 -16.43
C ASP A 166 10.72 14.28 -15.29
N GLU A 167 9.69 15.04 -15.66
CA GLU A 167 8.93 15.87 -14.72
C GLU A 167 8.28 15.02 -13.61
N ALA A 168 7.85 13.80 -13.93
CA ALA A 168 7.23 12.89 -12.98
C ALA A 168 8.20 12.47 -11.87
N ALA A 169 9.44 12.09 -12.22
CA ALA A 169 10.47 11.75 -11.26
C ALA A 169 10.93 12.95 -10.43
N GLN A 170 11.05 14.13 -11.04
CA GLN A 170 11.39 15.36 -10.31
C GLN A 170 10.32 15.70 -9.26
N ARG A 171 9.04 15.60 -9.64
CA ARG A 171 7.93 15.77 -8.71
C ARG A 171 7.98 14.74 -7.59
N LEU A 172 8.23 13.47 -7.90
CA LEU A 172 8.34 12.43 -6.89
C LEU A 172 9.50 12.68 -5.91
N ASP A 173 10.68 13.09 -6.38
CA ASP A 173 11.79 13.42 -5.47
C ASP A 173 11.46 14.59 -4.55
N ALA A 174 10.74 15.61 -5.04
CA ALA A 174 10.30 16.74 -4.24
C ALA A 174 9.28 16.33 -3.15
N GLU A 175 8.30 15.49 -3.48
CA GLU A 175 7.32 14.97 -2.51
C GLU A 175 8.01 14.09 -1.45
N LEU A 176 8.99 13.27 -1.85
CA LEU A 176 9.76 12.46 -0.91
C LEU A 176 10.71 13.31 -0.06
N ASP A 177 11.23 14.43 -0.57
CA ASP A 177 12.04 15.38 0.20
C ASP A 177 11.21 16.06 1.29
N TRP A 178 10.02 16.56 0.92
CA TRP A 178 9.05 17.08 1.87
C TRP A 178 8.72 16.05 2.95
N LEU A 179 8.35 14.83 2.55
CA LEU A 179 8.00 13.76 3.50
C LEU A 179 9.17 13.41 4.43
N ALA A 180 10.41 13.45 3.93
CA ALA A 180 11.59 13.22 4.76
C ALA A 180 11.76 14.33 5.82
N ALA A 181 11.51 15.58 5.46
CA ALA A 181 11.58 16.72 6.38
C ALA A 181 10.53 16.63 7.50
N GLU A 182 9.30 16.20 7.18
CA GLU A 182 8.25 15.95 8.19
C GLU A 182 8.70 14.90 9.23
N PHE A 183 9.38 13.84 8.80
CA PHE A 183 9.91 12.82 9.73
C PHE A 183 11.09 13.30 10.57
N ASP A 184 11.94 14.19 10.04
CA ASP A 184 13.03 14.75 10.82
C ASP A 184 12.49 15.70 11.91
N ALA A 185 11.47 16.51 11.61
CA ALA A 185 10.79 17.35 12.60
C ALA A 185 10.10 16.53 13.70
N ALA A 186 9.48 15.39 13.36
CA ALA A 186 8.86 14.51 14.34
C ALA A 186 9.88 13.87 15.30
N ARG A 187 11.11 13.61 14.83
CA ARG A 187 12.19 13.05 15.65
C ARG A 187 12.74 14.05 16.67
N ASP A 188 12.77 15.34 16.34
CA ASP A 188 13.26 16.37 17.28
C ASP A 188 12.34 16.51 18.52
N LEU A 189 11.20 15.81 18.53
CA LEU A 189 10.25 15.72 19.65
C LEU A 189 10.41 14.43 20.49
N ASP A 190 11.22 13.46 20.04
CA ASP A 190 11.60 12.25 20.81
C ASP A 190 12.75 12.55 21.79
#